data_AF-A0A842WMC5-F1
#
_entry.id   AF-A0A842WMC5-F1
#
_cell.length_a   1.000
_cell.length_b   1.000
_cell.length_c   1.000
_cell.angle_alpha   90.00
_cell.angle_beta   90.00
_cell.angle_gamma   90.00
#
_symmetry.space_group_name_H-M   'P 1'
#
loop_
_entity.id
_entity.type
_entity.pdbx_description
1 polymer ?
#
loop_
_entity_poly.entity_id
_entity_poly.type
_entity_poly.pdbx_seq_one_letter_code
_entity_poly.pdbx_strand_id
1 'polypeptide(L)'
;MGIRKKLDQYEKITGMSELARRYFVMNSFDGTLTIFGVLLGSFLAQISEPATIIMLGMAGGAAIFVSGVWGTYLSESAERKKSKNELEKVMLKDLDRTKISEAENFATYYVSFINGISPLLAILLIISPFFAASAGIIGMGTAYYISFALFFVVFASIGVFLGRLSKENLVLSALKSLAVGFVCAIIIYAISSFTAPPI
;
A
#
# COMPACT_ATOMS: atom_id res chain seq x y z
N MET A 1 8.33 -26.48 -20.51
CA MET A 1 7.15 -26.37 -19.60
C MET A 1 6.69 -24.93 -19.65
N GLY A 2 5.45 -24.65 -20.06
CA GLY A 2 4.99 -23.26 -20.24
C GLY A 2 5.00 -22.47 -18.93
N ILE A 3 5.34 -21.18 -18.99
CA ILE A 3 5.45 -20.27 -17.83
C ILE A 3 4.19 -20.34 -16.94
N ARG A 4 3.00 -20.42 -17.55
CA ARG A 4 1.71 -20.55 -16.84
C ARG A 4 1.65 -21.78 -15.94
N LYS A 5 2.02 -22.96 -16.44
CA LYS A 5 2.01 -24.21 -15.65
C LYS A 5 2.98 -24.15 -14.46
N LYS A 6 4.08 -23.41 -14.60
CA LYS A 6 5.06 -23.21 -13.52
C LYS A 6 4.50 -22.30 -12.43
N LEU A 7 3.84 -21.20 -12.81
CA LEU A 7 3.17 -20.29 -11.88
C LEU A 7 2.02 -20.99 -11.13
N ASP A 8 1.19 -21.78 -11.83
CA ASP A 8 0.11 -22.56 -11.21
C ASP A 8 0.66 -23.57 -10.18
N GLN A 9 1.83 -24.16 -10.47
CA GLN A 9 2.48 -25.07 -9.55
C GLN A 9 3.01 -24.35 -8.32
N TYR A 10 3.63 -23.18 -8.49
CA TYR A 10 4.13 -22.38 -7.37
C TYR A 10 2.99 -21.87 -6.49
N GLU A 11 1.89 -21.41 -7.08
CA GLU A 11 0.69 -21.02 -6.34
C GLU A 11 0.15 -22.17 -5.48
N LYS A 12 0.08 -23.40 -6.02
CA LYS A 12 -0.37 -24.57 -5.24
C LYS A 12 0.55 -24.95 -4.09
N ILE A 13 1.84 -24.61 -4.18
CA ILE A 13 2.83 -24.91 -3.15
C ILE A 13 2.80 -23.85 -2.05
N THR A 14 2.73 -22.57 -2.41
CA THR A 14 3.01 -21.46 -1.50
C THR A 14 1.78 -20.63 -1.12
N GLY A 15 0.67 -20.72 -1.87
CA GLY A 15 -0.48 -19.84 -1.70
C GLY A 15 -0.15 -18.36 -1.92
N MET A 16 0.88 -18.06 -2.73
CA MET A 16 1.43 -16.70 -2.88
C MET A 16 0.39 -15.66 -3.30
N SER A 17 -0.67 -16.03 -4.03
CA SER A 17 -1.71 -15.08 -4.42
C SER A 17 -2.57 -14.64 -3.25
N GLU A 18 -2.82 -15.50 -2.27
CA GLU A 18 -3.53 -15.10 -1.04
C GLU A 18 -2.69 -14.13 -0.21
N LEU A 19 -1.41 -14.46 -0.05
CA LEU A 19 -0.47 -13.61 0.67
C LEU A 19 -0.29 -12.25 -0.04
N ALA A 20 -0.15 -12.27 -1.37
CA ALA A 20 -0.09 -11.07 -2.19
C ALA A 20 -1.34 -10.21 -2.07
N ARG A 21 -2.55 -10.80 -2.08
CA ARG A 21 -3.81 -10.06 -1.86
C ARG A 21 -3.85 -9.40 -0.49
N ARG A 22 -3.41 -10.10 0.55
CA ARG A 22 -3.36 -9.58 1.92
C ARG A 22 -2.43 -8.36 2.02
N TYR A 23 -1.21 -8.47 1.50
CA TYR A 23 -0.23 -7.38 1.50
C TYR A 23 -0.64 -6.22 0.60
N PHE A 24 -1.19 -6.49 -0.59
CA PHE A 24 -1.74 -5.47 -1.48
C PHE A 24 -2.78 -4.61 -0.76
N VAL A 25 -3.72 -5.26 -0.07
CA VAL A 25 -4.77 -4.57 0.68
C VAL A 25 -4.20 -3.73 1.82
N MET A 26 -3.41 -4.37 2.70
CA MET A 26 -2.86 -3.73 3.89
C MET A 26 -2.03 -2.51 3.52
N ASN A 27 -1.12 -2.66 2.56
CA ASN A 27 -0.25 -1.56 2.18
C ASN A 27 -0.94 -0.52 1.30
N SER A 28 -1.90 -0.89 0.44
CA SER A 28 -2.70 0.13 -0.27
C SER A 28 -3.41 1.06 0.71
N PHE A 29 -3.91 0.50 1.81
CA PHE A 29 -4.56 1.25 2.87
C PHE A 29 -3.59 2.24 3.51
N ASP A 30 -2.38 1.78 3.87
CA ASP A 30 -1.32 2.60 4.46
C ASP A 30 -0.85 3.71 3.53
N GLY A 31 -0.61 3.42 2.26
CA GLY A 31 -0.20 4.41 1.27
C GLY A 31 -1.26 5.48 1.04
N THR A 32 -2.53 5.05 0.93
CA THR A 32 -3.67 5.95 0.73
C THR A 32 -3.89 6.87 1.93
N LEU A 33 -3.82 6.36 3.16
CA LEU A 33 -3.93 7.18 4.37
C LEU A 33 -2.73 8.09 4.58
N THR A 34 -1.52 7.61 4.28
CA THR A 34 -0.31 8.42 4.46
C THR A 34 -0.32 9.65 3.56
N ILE A 35 -0.66 9.48 2.27
CA ILE A 35 -0.74 10.63 1.37
C ILE A 35 -1.92 11.55 1.71
N PHE A 36 -3.03 11.00 2.18
CA PHE A 36 -4.14 11.81 2.69
C PHE A 36 -3.70 12.67 3.87
N GLY A 37 -2.87 12.13 4.78
CA GLY A 37 -2.33 12.90 5.88
C GLY A 37 -1.45 14.07 5.42
N VAL A 38 -0.59 13.82 4.44
CA VAL A 38 0.22 14.88 3.80
C VAL A 38 -0.66 15.92 3.11
N LEU A 39 -1.68 15.50 2.36
CA LEU A 39 -2.61 16.41 1.66
C LEU A 39 -3.44 17.26 2.62
N LEU A 40 -3.99 16.66 3.68
CA LEU A 40 -4.78 17.38 4.65
C LEU A 40 -3.90 18.33 5.48
N GLY A 41 -2.73 17.87 5.92
CA GLY A 41 -1.79 18.72 6.66
C GLY A 41 -1.30 19.90 5.83
N SER A 42 -0.95 19.67 4.56
CA SER A 42 -0.54 20.74 3.64
C SER A 42 -1.66 21.72 3.32
N PHE A 43 -2.89 21.22 3.17
CA PHE A 43 -4.08 22.05 2.99
C PHE A 43 -4.33 22.95 4.20
N LEU A 44 -4.27 22.41 5.41
CA LEU A 44 -4.43 23.16 6.66
C LEU A 44 -3.30 24.19 6.86
N ALA A 45 -2.08 23.85 6.45
CA ALA A 45 -0.94 24.76 6.46
C ALA A 45 -0.92 25.76 5.29
N GLN A 46 -1.95 25.78 4.44
CA GLN A 46 -2.09 26.68 3.28
C GLN A 46 -0.91 26.63 2.31
N ILE A 47 -0.29 25.46 2.15
CA ILE A 47 0.80 25.27 1.18
C ILE A 47 0.24 25.48 -0.22
N SER A 48 0.81 26.46 -0.92
CA SER A 48 0.32 26.95 -2.21
C SER A 48 1.17 26.52 -3.40
N GLU A 49 2.29 25.84 -3.16
CA GLU A 49 3.21 25.39 -4.21
C GLU A 49 2.97 23.91 -4.57
N PRO A 50 2.53 23.58 -5.80
CA PRO A 50 2.28 22.21 -6.22
C PRO A 50 3.52 21.31 -6.17
N ALA A 51 4.69 21.86 -6.48
CA ALA A 51 5.97 21.14 -6.48
C ALA A 51 6.29 20.54 -5.10
N THR A 52 5.93 21.24 -4.02
CA THR A 52 6.11 20.76 -2.64
C THR A 52 5.27 19.52 -2.38
N ILE A 53 4.01 19.48 -2.83
CA ILE A 53 3.12 18.33 -2.64
C ILE A 53 3.60 17.12 -3.45
N ILE A 54 4.03 17.37 -4.70
CA ILE A 54 4.63 16.33 -5.55
C ILE A 54 5.86 15.75 -4.86
N MET A 55 6.77 16.60 -4.35
CA MET A 55 7.99 16.17 -3.69
C MET A 55 7.68 15.35 -2.43
N LEU A 56 6.78 15.82 -1.56
CA LEU A 56 6.38 15.10 -0.34
C LEU A 56 5.72 13.75 -0.67
N GLY A 57 4.82 13.72 -1.66
CA GLY A 57 4.16 12.51 -2.10
C GLY A 57 5.12 11.50 -2.73
N MET A 58 6.01 11.94 -3.61
CA MET A 58 7.01 11.09 -4.25
C MET A 58 8.06 10.58 -3.25
N ALA A 59 8.56 11.44 -2.36
CA ALA A 59 9.51 11.04 -1.33
C ALA A 59 8.90 10.04 -0.35
N GLY A 60 7.68 10.32 0.14
CA GLY A 60 6.93 9.40 0.99
C GLY A 60 6.62 8.07 0.28
N GLY A 61 6.19 8.12 -0.97
CA GLY A 61 5.93 6.95 -1.79
C GLY A 61 7.17 6.11 -2.05
N ALA A 62 8.32 6.73 -2.34
CA ALA A 62 9.59 6.03 -2.51
C ALA A 62 10.04 5.37 -1.20
N ALA A 63 9.90 6.05 -0.06
CA ALA A 63 10.22 5.49 1.24
C ALA A 63 9.34 4.28 1.57
N ILE A 64 8.03 4.37 1.35
CA ILE A 64 7.08 3.27 1.56
C ILE A 64 7.33 2.11 0.57
N PHE A 65 7.69 2.41 -0.68
CA PHE A 65 8.04 1.38 -1.66
C PHE A 65 9.25 0.57 -1.19
N VAL A 66 10.36 1.26 -0.85
CA VAL A 66 11.60 0.60 -0.42
C VAL A 66 11.36 -0.17 0.88
N SER A 67 10.70 0.45 1.87
CA SER A 67 10.43 -0.21 3.15
C SER A 67 9.46 -1.38 3.00
N GLY A 68 8.46 -1.27 2.13
CA GLY A 68 7.50 -2.33 1.84
C GLY A 68 8.13 -3.52 1.12
N VAL A 69 8.97 -3.29 0.10
CA VAL A 69 9.68 -4.38 -0.58
C VAL A 69 10.66 -5.06 0.38
N TRP A 70 11.53 -4.28 1.01
CA TRP A 70 12.62 -4.85 1.80
C TRP A 70 12.13 -5.43 3.13
N GLY A 71 11.20 -4.76 3.80
CA GLY A 71 10.60 -5.21 5.06
C GLY A 71 9.88 -6.54 4.90
N THR A 72 9.02 -6.67 3.88
CA THR A 72 8.36 -7.95 3.60
C THR A 72 9.35 -8.99 3.12
N TYR A 73 10.33 -8.64 2.27
CA TYR A 73 11.33 -9.61 1.80
C TYR A 73 12.12 -10.20 2.96
N LEU A 74 12.63 -9.38 3.87
CA LEU A 74 13.40 -9.85 5.03
C LEU A 74 12.53 -10.68 5.97
N SER A 75 11.31 -10.22 6.28
CA SER A 75 10.41 -10.93 7.18
C SER A 75 9.96 -12.28 6.62
N GLU A 76 9.48 -12.31 5.38
CA GLU A 76 9.02 -13.53 4.71
C GLU A 76 10.17 -14.50 4.45
N SER A 77 11.35 -14.00 4.05
CA SER A 77 12.53 -14.86 3.89
C SER A 77 12.94 -15.52 5.20
N ALA A 78 12.89 -14.77 6.32
CA ALA A 78 13.24 -15.29 7.63
C ALA A 78 12.25 -16.38 8.07
N GLU A 79 10.94 -16.13 7.92
CA GLU A 79 9.91 -17.10 8.32
C GLU A 79 10.00 -18.37 7.46
N ARG A 80 10.14 -18.24 6.14
CA ARG A 80 10.26 -19.40 5.24
C ARG A 80 11.52 -20.19 5.47
N LYS A 81 12.64 -19.52 5.75
CA LYS A 81 13.89 -20.20 6.13
C LYS A 81 13.73 -20.98 7.43
N LYS A 82 13.05 -20.42 8.42
CA LYS A 82 12.74 -21.11 9.67
C LYS A 82 11.86 -22.34 9.43
N SER A 83 10.73 -22.19 8.73
CA SER A 83 9.83 -23.30 8.41
C SER A 83 10.53 -24.41 7.62
N LYS A 84 11.40 -24.04 6.69
CA LYS A 84 12.21 -25.00 5.93
C LYS A 84 13.19 -25.76 6.82
N ASN A 85 13.95 -25.07 7.67
CA ASN A 85 14.91 -25.71 8.57
C ASN A 85 14.22 -26.70 9.54
N GLU A 86 13.03 -26.35 10.03
CA GLU A 86 12.21 -27.22 10.86
C GLU A 86 11.81 -28.50 10.10
N LEU A 87 11.40 -28.36 8.84
CA LEU A 87 11.02 -29.49 7.99
C LEU A 87 12.22 -30.39 7.63
N GLU A 88 13.37 -29.81 7.32
CA GLU A 88 14.62 -30.55 7.05
C GLU A 88 15.05 -31.37 8.26
N LYS A 89 14.93 -30.81 9.46
CA LYS A 89 15.26 -31.50 10.71
C LYS A 89 14.36 -32.71 10.97
N VAL A 90 13.06 -32.58 10.69
CA VAL A 90 12.11 -33.69 10.85
C VAL A 90 12.31 -34.77 9.79
N MET A 91 12.63 -34.38 8.55
CA MET A 91 12.84 -35.33 7.45
C MET A 91 14.26 -35.88 7.36
N LEU A 92 15.21 -35.37 8.14
CA LEU A 92 16.64 -35.66 8.06
C LEU A 92 17.18 -35.52 6.63
N LYS A 93 16.67 -34.52 5.89
CA LYS A 93 16.96 -34.32 4.47
C LYS A 93 16.99 -32.84 4.11
N ASP A 94 18.01 -32.45 3.36
CA ASP A 94 18.20 -31.11 2.79
C ASP A 94 17.16 -30.81 1.68
N LEU A 95 16.55 -29.62 1.74
CA LEU A 95 15.54 -29.12 0.83
C LEU A 95 16.02 -27.96 -0.07
N ASP A 96 17.27 -27.49 0.03
CA ASP A 96 17.84 -26.35 -0.73
C ASP A 96 17.64 -26.46 -2.24
N ARG A 97 17.75 -27.66 -2.80
CA ARG A 97 17.66 -27.90 -4.25
C ARG A 97 16.31 -28.48 -4.66
N THR A 98 15.27 -28.27 -3.86
CA THR A 98 13.92 -28.77 -4.17
C THR A 98 13.06 -27.72 -4.85
N LYS A 99 12.07 -28.19 -5.61
CA LYS A 99 11.04 -27.34 -6.20
C LYS A 99 10.25 -26.54 -5.16
N ILE A 100 10.18 -27.02 -3.92
CA ILE A 100 9.56 -26.31 -2.80
C ILE A 100 10.39 -25.06 -2.47
N SER A 101 11.70 -25.22 -2.30
CA SER A 101 12.58 -24.07 -2.02
C SER A 101 12.60 -23.04 -3.15
N GLU A 102 12.55 -23.47 -4.42
CA GLU A 102 12.41 -22.53 -5.55
C GLU A 102 11.08 -21.76 -5.53
N ALA A 103 9.98 -22.47 -5.28
CA ALA A 103 8.65 -21.87 -5.21
C ALA A 103 8.55 -20.85 -4.07
N GLU A 104 9.09 -21.19 -2.90
CA GLU A 104 9.16 -20.29 -1.75
C GLU A 104 9.97 -19.03 -2.03
N ASN A 105 11.16 -19.17 -2.62
CA ASN A 105 11.96 -18.00 -2.97
C ASN A 105 11.22 -17.08 -3.96
N PHE A 106 10.62 -17.66 -5.00
CA PHE A 106 9.83 -16.89 -5.97
C PHE A 106 8.66 -16.16 -5.32
N ALA A 107 7.89 -16.86 -4.49
CA ALA A 107 6.75 -16.30 -3.80
C ALA A 107 7.14 -15.15 -2.86
N THR A 108 8.30 -15.23 -2.20
CA THR A 108 8.82 -14.11 -1.39
C THR A 108 9.08 -12.88 -2.24
N TYR A 109 9.83 -13.02 -3.34
CA TYR A 109 10.10 -11.89 -4.24
C TYR A 109 8.81 -11.27 -4.81
N TYR A 110 7.88 -12.12 -5.25
CA TYR A 110 6.61 -11.69 -5.83
C TYR A 110 5.75 -10.91 -4.82
N VAL A 111 5.60 -11.45 -3.62
CA VAL A 111 4.78 -10.85 -2.56
C VAL A 111 5.40 -9.53 -2.08
N SER A 112 6.72 -9.50 -1.86
CA SER A 112 7.43 -8.27 -1.46
C SER A 112 7.31 -7.17 -2.50
N PHE A 113 7.40 -7.50 -3.78
CA PHE A 113 7.23 -6.53 -4.85
C PHE A 113 5.80 -5.96 -4.86
N ILE A 114 4.78 -6.82 -4.75
CA ILE A 114 3.38 -6.38 -4.65
C ILE A 114 3.18 -5.49 -3.42
N ASN A 115 3.76 -5.86 -2.29
CA ASN A 115 3.68 -5.09 -1.06
C ASN A 115 4.19 -3.65 -1.22
N GLY A 116 5.33 -3.47 -1.89
CA GLY A 116 5.90 -2.13 -2.12
C GLY A 116 5.20 -1.33 -3.22
N ILE A 117 4.83 -1.95 -4.35
CA ILE A 117 4.26 -1.23 -5.49
C ILE A 117 2.84 -0.73 -5.22
N SER A 118 2.08 -1.49 -4.43
CA SER A 118 0.68 -1.23 -4.11
C SER A 118 0.42 0.17 -3.50
N PRO A 119 1.07 0.57 -2.39
CA PRO A 119 0.93 1.91 -1.83
C PRO A 119 1.43 2.99 -2.78
N LEU A 120 2.55 2.75 -3.49
CA LEU A 120 3.13 3.72 -4.40
C LEU A 120 2.14 4.12 -5.50
N LEU A 121 1.43 3.14 -6.07
CA LEU A 121 0.41 3.42 -7.09
C LEU A 121 -0.75 4.25 -6.55
N ALA A 122 -1.21 3.96 -5.32
CA ALA A 122 -2.27 4.74 -4.68
C ALA A 122 -1.82 6.19 -4.45
N ILE A 123 -0.59 6.38 -3.96
CA ILE A 123 0.01 7.70 -3.74
C ILE A 123 0.10 8.48 -5.05
N LEU A 124 0.69 7.89 -6.08
CA LEU A 124 0.85 8.52 -7.40
C LEU A 124 -0.49 8.92 -8.02
N LEU A 125 -1.50 8.06 -7.91
CA LEU A 125 -2.85 8.35 -8.39
C LEU A 125 -3.44 9.56 -7.67
N ILE A 126 -3.32 9.61 -6.33
CA ILE A 126 -3.91 10.67 -5.51
C ILE A 126 -3.20 12.02 -5.71
N ILE A 127 -1.88 12.04 -5.91
CA ILE A 127 -1.14 13.29 -6.17
C ILE A 127 -1.17 13.71 -7.65
N SER A 128 -1.70 12.88 -8.56
CA SER A 128 -1.72 13.17 -9.99
C SER A 128 -2.26 14.57 -10.37
N PRO A 129 -3.28 15.15 -9.69
CA PRO A 129 -3.75 16.51 -10.00
C PRO A 129 -2.70 17.60 -9.78
N PHE A 130 -1.75 17.41 -8.84
CA PHE A 130 -0.71 18.40 -8.57
C PHE A 130 0.31 18.51 -9.72
N PHE A 131 0.51 17.45 -10.50
CA PHE A 131 1.30 17.54 -11.73
C PHE A 131 0.63 18.43 -12.77
N ALA A 132 -0.69 18.33 -12.92
CA ALA A 132 -1.46 19.22 -13.79
C ALA A 132 -1.45 20.67 -13.28
N ALA A 133 -1.50 20.87 -11.96
CA ALA A 133 -1.37 22.19 -11.35
C ALA A 133 0.03 22.80 -11.57
N SER A 134 1.09 22.00 -11.43
CA SER A 134 2.47 22.41 -11.70
C SER A 134 2.70 22.77 -13.18
N ALA A 135 1.94 22.17 -14.09
CA ALA A 135 1.95 22.50 -15.52
C ALA A 135 1.10 23.74 -15.88
N GLY A 136 0.44 24.36 -14.90
CA GLY A 136 -0.44 25.52 -15.11
C GLY A 136 -1.79 25.20 -15.75
N ILE A 137 -2.18 23.92 -15.82
CA ILE A 137 -3.45 23.48 -16.44
C ILE A 137 -4.63 23.73 -15.51
N ILE A 138 -4.44 23.55 -14.20
CA ILE A 138 -5.46 23.75 -13.17
C ILE A 138 -4.91 24.58 -12.01
N GLY A 139 -5.80 25.24 -11.25
CA GLY A 139 -5.42 25.97 -10.03
C GLY A 139 -5.14 25.04 -8.84
N MET A 140 -4.37 25.54 -7.85
CA MET A 140 -3.99 24.79 -6.64
C MET A 140 -5.20 24.30 -5.83
N GLY A 141 -6.21 25.14 -5.63
CA GLY A 141 -7.44 24.75 -4.93
C GLY A 141 -8.18 23.62 -5.65
N THR A 142 -8.28 23.70 -6.98
CA THR A 142 -8.88 22.63 -7.80
C THR A 142 -8.09 21.32 -7.69
N ALA A 143 -6.75 21.39 -7.65
CA ALA A 143 -5.91 20.21 -7.44
C ALA A 143 -6.18 19.53 -6.10
N TYR A 144 -6.27 20.28 -5.00
CA TYR A 144 -6.64 19.73 -3.69
C TYR A 144 -7.99 19.03 -3.72
N TYR A 145 -9.03 19.68 -4.25
CA TYR A 145 -10.38 19.08 -4.28
C TYR A 145 -10.44 17.80 -5.12
N ILE A 146 -9.77 17.77 -6.27
CA ILE A 146 -9.68 16.55 -7.09
C ILE A 146 -8.91 15.47 -6.35
N SER A 147 -7.78 15.79 -5.72
CA SER A 147 -6.99 14.84 -4.94
C SER A 147 -7.75 14.27 -3.74
N PHE A 148 -8.54 15.07 -3.02
CA PHE A 148 -9.41 14.57 -1.95
C PHE A 148 -10.51 13.66 -2.49
N ALA A 149 -11.13 14.00 -3.63
CA ALA A 149 -12.11 13.14 -4.29
C ALA A 149 -11.48 11.80 -4.70
N LEU A 150 -10.28 11.83 -5.30
CA LEU A 150 -9.52 10.62 -5.66
C LEU A 150 -9.19 9.78 -4.43
N PHE A 151 -8.75 10.41 -3.33
CA PHE A 151 -8.53 9.71 -2.07
C PHE A 151 -9.78 8.95 -1.63
N PHE A 152 -10.94 9.62 -1.52
CA PHE A 152 -12.17 8.97 -1.07
C PHE A 152 -12.62 7.83 -2.01
N VAL A 153 -12.46 8.01 -3.33
CA VAL A 153 -12.76 6.97 -4.32
C VAL A 153 -11.84 5.76 -4.16
N VAL A 154 -10.53 5.97 -4.07
CA VAL A 154 -9.55 4.90 -3.89
C VAL A 154 -9.78 4.18 -2.56
N PHE A 155 -10.01 4.94 -1.49
CA PHE A 155 -10.16 4.39 -0.15
C PHE A 155 -11.48 3.62 0.02
N ALA A 156 -12.58 4.13 -0.55
CA ALA A 156 -13.82 3.38 -0.65
C ALA A 156 -13.66 2.12 -1.52
N SER A 157 -12.91 2.19 -2.62
CA SER A 157 -12.65 1.04 -3.50
C SER A 157 -11.88 -0.07 -2.78
N ILE A 158 -10.87 0.28 -1.98
CA ILE A 158 -10.17 -0.67 -1.10
C ILE A 158 -11.18 -1.28 -0.12
N GLY A 159 -12.01 -0.47 0.54
CA GLY A 159 -13.06 -0.95 1.45
C GLY A 159 -14.05 -1.93 0.81
N VAL A 160 -14.54 -1.62 -0.40
CA VAL A 160 -15.38 -2.53 -1.19
C VAL A 160 -14.63 -3.83 -1.49
N PHE A 161 -13.35 -3.76 -1.83
CA PHE A 161 -12.53 -4.94 -2.12
C PHE A 161 -12.38 -5.84 -0.89
N LEU A 162 -12.12 -5.28 0.31
CA LEU A 162 -12.15 -6.06 1.56
C LEU A 162 -13.52 -6.67 1.80
N GLY A 163 -14.60 -5.91 1.63
CA GLY A 163 -15.96 -6.41 1.81
C GLY A 163 -16.26 -7.63 0.94
N ARG A 164 -15.81 -7.61 -0.33
CA ARG A 164 -15.92 -8.75 -1.24
C ARG A 164 -15.12 -9.95 -0.75
N LEU A 165 -13.89 -9.75 -0.28
CA LEU A 165 -13.05 -10.83 0.24
C LEU A 165 -13.64 -11.46 1.52
N SER A 166 -14.19 -10.64 2.41
CA SER A 166 -14.76 -11.08 3.69
C SER A 166 -16.21 -11.57 3.58
N LYS A 167 -16.82 -11.55 2.38
CA LYS A 167 -18.25 -11.83 2.15
C LYS A 167 -19.18 -10.97 3.02
N GLU A 168 -18.75 -9.75 3.33
CA GLU A 168 -19.54 -8.75 4.04
C GLU A 168 -20.33 -7.85 3.07
N ASN A 169 -21.21 -7.00 3.60
CA ASN A 169 -21.88 -5.99 2.81
C ASN A 169 -20.87 -4.95 2.29
N LEU A 170 -20.78 -4.83 0.96
CA LEU A 170 -19.81 -3.97 0.27
C LEU A 170 -19.92 -2.50 0.64
N VAL A 171 -21.16 -2.00 0.79
CA VAL A 171 -21.41 -0.60 1.15
C VAL A 171 -20.96 -0.36 2.58
N LEU A 172 -21.24 -1.31 3.48
CA LEU A 172 -20.81 -1.20 4.87
C LEU A 172 -19.28 -1.21 4.99
N SER A 173 -18.59 -2.07 4.24
CA SER A 173 -17.12 -2.10 4.23
C SER A 173 -16.52 -0.82 3.66
N ALA A 174 -17.10 -0.24 2.61
CA ALA A 174 -16.69 1.06 2.10
C ALA A 174 -16.87 2.17 3.14
N LEU A 175 -18.02 2.20 3.83
CA LEU A 175 -18.30 3.16 4.90
C LEU A 175 -17.34 2.99 6.10
N LYS A 176 -17.02 1.75 6.49
CA LYS A 176 -16.01 1.46 7.52
C LYS A 176 -14.66 2.07 7.12
N SER A 177 -14.20 1.87 5.89
CA SER A 177 -12.95 2.47 5.41
C SER A 177 -13.02 3.99 5.45
N LEU A 178 -14.07 4.60 4.91
CA LEU A 178 -14.25 6.06 4.96
C LEU A 178 -14.25 6.60 6.39
N ALA A 179 -14.89 5.90 7.34
CA ALA A 179 -14.89 6.26 8.76
C ALA A 179 -13.46 6.31 9.35
N VAL A 180 -12.59 5.37 8.97
CA VAL A 180 -11.16 5.42 9.37
C VAL A 180 -10.48 6.67 8.80
N GLY A 181 -10.80 7.05 7.57
CA GLY A 181 -10.30 8.29 6.95
C GLY A 181 -10.74 9.54 7.71
N PHE A 182 -12.00 9.58 8.15
CA PHE A 182 -12.51 10.67 9.01
C PHE A 182 -11.80 10.71 10.36
N VAL A 183 -11.57 9.56 11.00
CA VAL A 183 -10.79 9.49 12.26
C VAL A 183 -9.38 10.04 12.05
N CYS A 184 -8.72 9.66 10.96
CA CYS A 184 -7.40 10.19 10.60
C CYS A 184 -7.43 11.72 10.42
N ALA A 185 -8.46 12.24 9.74
CA ALA A 185 -8.64 13.68 9.55
C ALA A 185 -8.80 14.44 10.88
N ILE A 186 -9.59 13.91 11.81
CA ILE A 186 -9.77 14.48 13.15
C ILE A 186 -8.44 14.53 13.91
N ILE A 187 -7.67 13.45 13.87
CA ILE A 187 -6.35 13.38 14.52
C ILE A 187 -5.41 14.43 13.93
N ILE A 188 -5.34 14.56 12.60
CA ILE A 188 -4.47 15.53 11.92
C ILE A 188 -4.90 16.96 12.26
N TYR A 189 -6.20 17.24 12.26
CA TYR A 189 -6.72 18.55 12.64
C TYR A 189 -6.35 18.90 14.09
N ALA A 190 -6.46 17.95 15.01
CA ALA A 190 -6.05 18.14 16.41
C ALA A 190 -4.54 18.43 16.52
N ILE A 191 -3.69 17.71 15.78
CA ILE A 191 -2.24 17.96 15.74
C ILE A 191 -1.95 19.37 15.19
N SER A 192 -2.63 19.76 14.11
CA SER A 192 -2.48 21.07 13.50
C SER A 192 -2.85 22.20 14.47
N SER A 193 -3.91 22.02 15.26
CA SER A 193 -4.34 23.03 16.24
C SER A 193 -3.34 23.25 17.39
N PHE A 194 -2.48 22.26 17.67
CA PHE A 194 -1.44 22.36 18.71
C PHE A 194 -0.12 22.95 18.18
N THR A 195 0.10 22.91 16.86
CA THR A 195 1.38 23.30 16.23
C THR A 195 1.34 24.66 15.54
N ALA A 196 0.15 25.17 15.17
CA ALA A 196 0.01 26.53 14.66
C ALA A 196 -0.04 27.55 15.82
N PRO A 197 0.65 28.70 15.74
CA PRO A 197 0.35 29.82 16.64
C PRO A 197 -1.10 30.27 16.41
N PRO A 198 -1.81 30.74 17.46
CA PRO A 198 -3.19 31.21 17.30
C PRO A 198 -3.23 32.32 16.26
N ILE A 199 -4.17 32.18 15.31
CA ILE A 199 -4.47 33.10 14.22
C ILE A 199 -4.83 34.48 14.77
#